data_AF-A0A3D6BLN9-F1
#
_entry.id   AF-A0A3D6BLN9-F1
#
_cell.length_a   1.000
_cell.length_b   1.000
_cell.length_c   1.000
_cell.angle_alpha   90.00
_cell.angle_beta   90.00
_cell.angle_gamma   90.00
#
_symmetry.space_group_name_H-M   'P 1'
#
loop_
_entity.id
_entity.type
_entity.pdbx_description
1 polymer ?
#
loop_
_entity_poly.entity_id
_entity_poly.type
_entity_poly.pdbx_seq_one_letter_code
_entity_poly.pdbx_strand_id
1 'polypeptide(L)'
;RARQLKKDGFVFDIGPTFYWMPDVFERFFKDFNTHSSNFYSLNKLHPAYQIYFGKKDSISIADNFEDIKQTFENIEKGSGAKLQKFINKAHRNYNIAIKDLVYKPGEHVFEIINHKTFLKLYEFVLTIKHQVSGYVKSKQLQKILEFPVLFLGAKPSNTPSFYNFMNYADFKLGTWHPKGGMYEVVKAMTTLAQSLGVKIITDSEVENIEIKNKSVTGVTTNSSYFPCDILLSGADYHHTETLLPKALRQYSESYWDKKTFAPSALLFYVGFNKKLQNVSHHTLFFDTDFEAHAKTIYDTKEWAEKPLF
;
A
#
# COMPACT_ATOMS: atom_id res chain seq x y z
N ARG A 1 0.42 10.23 -7.50
CA ARG A 1 1.40 9.12 -7.32
C ARG A 1 1.21 8.01 -8.37
N ALA A 2 0.00 7.51 -8.61
CA ALA A 2 -0.27 6.62 -9.74
C ALA A 2 -0.26 7.40 -11.07
N ARG A 3 0.82 7.27 -11.84
CA ARG A 3 1.03 7.94 -13.14
C ARG A 3 1.60 6.95 -14.15
N GLN A 4 1.54 7.30 -15.43
CA GLN A 4 2.07 6.47 -16.52
C GLN A 4 3.05 7.27 -17.37
N LEU A 5 4.18 6.66 -17.69
CA LEU A 5 5.18 7.17 -18.63
C LEU A 5 5.12 6.32 -19.90
N LYS A 6 4.95 6.97 -21.06
CA LYS A 6 5.09 6.34 -22.38
C LYS A 6 6.32 6.88 -23.05
N LYS A 7 7.28 6.02 -23.38
CA LYS A 7 8.57 6.44 -23.95
C LYS A 7 9.17 5.33 -24.81
N ASP A 8 9.64 5.67 -26.00
CA ASP A 8 10.37 4.77 -26.91
C ASP A 8 9.63 3.44 -27.19
N GLY A 9 8.30 3.49 -27.28
CA GLY A 9 7.43 2.30 -27.50
C GLY A 9 7.11 1.49 -26.24
N PHE A 10 7.64 1.87 -25.07
CA PHE A 10 7.35 1.23 -23.78
C PHE A 10 6.32 2.04 -22.98
N VAL A 11 5.59 1.34 -22.11
CA VAL A 11 4.65 1.90 -21.15
C VAL A 11 5.07 1.48 -19.74
N PHE A 12 5.31 2.46 -18.88
CA PHE A 12 5.71 2.25 -17.49
C PHE A 12 4.67 2.87 -16.56
N ASP A 13 4.10 2.09 -15.65
CA ASP A 13 3.38 2.65 -14.50
C ASP A 13 4.40 3.10 -13.46
N ILE A 14 4.42 4.40 -13.16
CA ILE A 14 5.46 5.04 -12.34
C ILE A 14 4.98 5.29 -10.90
N GLY A 15 4.36 4.27 -10.30
CA GLY A 15 3.71 4.36 -8.99
C GLY A 15 3.34 2.99 -8.41
N PRO A 16 2.08 2.76 -7.99
CA PRO A 16 1.64 1.46 -7.49
C PRO A 16 1.77 0.36 -8.55
N THR A 17 2.15 -0.84 -8.13
CA THR A 17 2.31 -2.02 -9.01
C THR A 17 1.52 -3.24 -8.52
N PHE A 18 1.25 -3.35 -7.21
CA PHE A 18 0.43 -4.41 -6.62
C PHE A 18 -1.03 -3.97 -6.51
N TYR A 19 -1.94 -4.78 -7.03
CA TYR A 19 -3.38 -4.63 -6.81
C TYR A 19 -3.87 -5.69 -5.81
N TRP A 20 -4.03 -5.27 -4.56
CA TRP A 20 -4.62 -6.06 -3.47
C TRP A 20 -5.97 -5.51 -3.06
N MET A 21 -6.74 -6.33 -2.33
CA MET A 21 -8.05 -5.95 -1.79
C MET A 21 -9.03 -5.45 -2.89
N PRO A 22 -9.30 -6.26 -3.93
CA PRO A 22 -10.24 -5.89 -5.00
C PRO A 22 -11.62 -5.48 -4.48
N ASP A 23 -12.03 -6.00 -3.32
CA ASP A 23 -13.29 -5.67 -2.66
C ASP A 23 -13.38 -4.22 -2.18
N VAL A 24 -12.25 -3.56 -1.90
CA VAL A 24 -12.22 -2.13 -1.54
C VAL A 24 -12.54 -1.26 -2.75
N PHE A 25 -11.89 -1.52 -3.90
CA PHE A 25 -12.19 -0.82 -5.15
C PHE A 25 -13.62 -1.09 -5.59
N GLU A 26 -14.05 -2.34 -5.54
CA GLU A 26 -15.40 -2.74 -5.92
C GLU A 26 -16.47 -2.06 -5.07
N ARG A 27 -16.21 -1.85 -3.77
CA ARG A 27 -17.12 -1.10 -2.89
C ARG A 27 -17.21 0.37 -3.28
N PHE A 28 -16.07 1.02 -3.55
CA PHE A 28 -16.06 2.40 -4.04
C PHE A 28 -16.93 2.57 -5.29
N PHE A 29 -16.80 1.69 -6.29
CA PHE A 29 -17.63 1.76 -7.50
C PHE A 29 -19.12 1.50 -7.19
N LYS A 30 -19.44 0.64 -6.23
CA LYS A 30 -20.82 0.38 -5.79
C LYS A 30 -21.49 1.58 -5.13
N ASP A 31 -20.74 2.47 -4.48
CA ASP A 31 -21.30 3.72 -3.94
C ASP A 31 -21.91 4.61 -5.04
N PHE A 32 -21.53 4.38 -6.30
CA PHE A 32 -22.07 5.05 -7.49
C PHE A 32 -22.94 4.11 -8.36
N ASN A 33 -23.44 3.01 -7.79
CA ASN A 33 -24.26 2.01 -8.47
C ASN A 33 -23.60 1.41 -9.74
N THR A 34 -22.27 1.27 -9.74
CA THR A 34 -21.53 0.64 -10.83
C THR A 34 -20.51 -0.37 -10.29
N HIS A 35 -19.74 -1.00 -11.18
CA HIS A 35 -18.76 -2.03 -10.86
C HIS A 35 -17.41 -1.66 -11.45
N SER A 36 -16.32 -2.07 -10.79
CA SER A 36 -14.97 -1.87 -11.33
C SER A 36 -14.80 -2.51 -12.72
N SER A 37 -15.45 -3.67 -12.93
CA SER A 37 -15.46 -4.42 -14.19
C SER A 37 -16.08 -3.68 -15.37
N ASN A 38 -16.87 -2.63 -15.13
CA ASN A 38 -17.41 -1.78 -16.19
C ASN A 38 -16.34 -0.85 -16.80
N PHE A 39 -15.20 -0.68 -16.12
CA PHE A 39 -14.15 0.25 -16.53
C PHE A 39 -12.84 -0.46 -16.90
N TYR A 40 -12.47 -1.53 -16.18
CA TYR A 40 -11.26 -2.29 -16.47
C TYR A 40 -11.41 -3.78 -16.12
N SER A 41 -10.61 -4.63 -16.76
CA SER A 41 -10.54 -6.06 -16.44
C SER A 41 -9.34 -6.35 -15.55
N LEU A 42 -9.52 -7.24 -14.56
CA LEU A 42 -8.45 -7.69 -13.67
C LEU A 42 -8.00 -9.10 -14.04
N ASN A 43 -6.69 -9.31 -14.13
CA ASN A 43 -6.07 -10.63 -14.21
C ASN A 43 -5.53 -11.01 -12.84
N LYS A 44 -5.89 -12.19 -12.35
CA LYS A 44 -5.22 -12.77 -11.17
C LYS A 44 -3.83 -13.23 -11.60
N LEU A 45 -2.80 -12.84 -10.87
CA LEU A 45 -1.43 -13.22 -11.20
C LEU A 45 -1.13 -14.63 -10.67
N HIS A 46 -0.58 -15.48 -11.53
CA HIS A 46 -0.09 -16.82 -11.19
C HIS A 46 1.33 -17.04 -11.78
N PRO A 47 2.38 -17.18 -10.95
CA PRO A 47 2.36 -16.98 -9.50
C PRO A 47 1.98 -15.54 -9.13
N ALA A 48 1.50 -15.33 -7.91
CA ALA A 48 1.21 -14.00 -7.38
C ALA A 48 2.47 -13.14 -7.36
N TYR A 49 3.58 -13.72 -6.89
CA TYR A 49 4.93 -13.20 -6.98
C TYR A 49 5.95 -14.31 -6.71
N GLN A 50 7.21 -14.02 -6.99
CA GLN A 50 8.34 -14.92 -6.73
C GLN A 50 9.42 -14.19 -5.93
N ILE A 51 9.93 -14.83 -4.88
CA ILE A 51 11.01 -14.29 -4.04
C ILE A 51 12.26 -15.13 -4.23
N TYR A 52 13.37 -14.48 -4.60
CA TYR A 52 14.70 -15.06 -4.70
C TYR A 52 15.47 -14.84 -3.40
N PHE A 53 16.04 -15.90 -2.84
CA PHE A 53 16.96 -15.85 -1.68
C PHE A 53 18.42 -16.11 -2.10
N GLY A 54 18.63 -16.45 -3.37
CA GLY A 54 19.92 -16.59 -4.03
C GLY A 54 19.75 -16.90 -5.52
N LYS A 55 20.85 -17.04 -6.26
CA LYS A 55 20.84 -17.15 -7.74
C LYS A 55 19.93 -18.26 -8.32
N LYS A 56 19.72 -19.34 -7.57
CA LYS A 56 18.88 -20.49 -7.97
C LYS A 56 17.98 -20.96 -6.83
N ASP A 57 17.78 -20.10 -5.84
CA ASP A 57 16.97 -20.37 -4.66
C ASP A 57 15.83 -19.37 -4.65
N SER A 58 14.64 -19.84 -5.01
CA SER A 58 13.46 -18.99 -5.09
C SER A 58 12.22 -19.73 -4.65
N ILE A 59 11.29 -19.01 -4.05
CA ILE A 59 9.97 -19.50 -3.67
C ILE A 59 8.93 -18.71 -4.46
N SER A 60 8.08 -19.44 -5.18
CA SER A 60 6.92 -18.87 -5.86
C SER A 60 5.70 -18.97 -4.95
N ILE A 61 5.01 -17.84 -4.75
CA ILE A 61 3.72 -17.81 -4.06
C ILE A 61 2.64 -17.99 -5.11
N ALA A 62 1.90 -19.10 -5.01
CA ALA A 62 0.82 -19.43 -5.94
C ALA A 62 -0.34 -18.44 -5.82
N ASP A 63 -1.30 -18.53 -6.74
CA ASP A 63 -2.51 -17.70 -6.74
C ASP A 63 -3.65 -18.28 -5.88
N ASN A 64 -3.45 -19.45 -5.28
CA ASN A 64 -4.42 -20.12 -4.43
C ASN A 64 -3.78 -20.62 -3.13
N PHE A 65 -4.59 -20.65 -2.08
CA PHE A 65 -4.09 -20.85 -0.73
C PHE A 65 -3.63 -22.28 -0.42
N GLU A 66 -4.21 -23.28 -1.08
CA GLU A 66 -3.85 -24.68 -0.83
C GLU A 66 -2.45 -24.98 -1.36
N ASP A 67 -2.13 -24.48 -2.55
CA ASP A 67 -0.77 -24.58 -3.08
C ASP A 67 0.24 -23.79 -2.25
N ILE A 68 -0.12 -22.60 -1.74
CA ILE A 68 0.74 -21.84 -0.82
C ILE A 68 1.00 -22.65 0.46
N LYS A 69 -0.02 -23.30 1.03
CA LYS A 69 0.17 -24.18 2.19
C LYS A 69 1.10 -25.35 1.88
N GLN A 70 0.97 -25.95 0.70
CA GLN A 70 1.84 -27.04 0.28
C GLN A 70 3.29 -26.57 0.13
N THR A 71 3.51 -25.38 -0.44
CA THR A 71 4.83 -24.74 -0.50
C THR A 71 5.43 -24.57 0.89
N PHE A 72 4.66 -24.07 1.85
CA PHE A 72 5.09 -23.95 3.24
C PHE A 72 5.44 -25.33 3.83
N GLU A 73 4.56 -26.31 3.70
CA GLU A 73 4.76 -27.67 4.22
C GLU A 73 6.02 -28.34 3.67
N ASN A 74 6.32 -28.12 2.39
CA ASN A 74 7.52 -28.64 1.75
C ASN A 74 8.82 -28.01 2.30
N ILE A 75 8.76 -26.75 2.74
CA ILE A 75 9.92 -26.02 3.29
C ILE A 75 10.11 -26.31 4.78
N GLU A 76 9.03 -26.32 5.55
CA GLU A 76 9.03 -26.64 6.98
C GLU A 76 7.85 -27.57 7.28
N LYS A 77 8.13 -28.82 7.66
CA LYS A 77 7.11 -29.78 8.03
C LYS A 77 6.20 -29.26 9.14
N GLY A 78 4.89 -29.38 8.95
CA GLY A 78 3.82 -28.86 9.80
C GLY A 78 3.51 -27.38 9.62
N SER A 79 4.27 -26.65 8.80
CA SER A 79 4.05 -25.21 8.64
C SER A 79 2.81 -24.88 7.79
N GLY A 80 2.33 -25.77 6.92
CA GLY A 80 1.08 -25.55 6.18
C GLY A 80 -0.14 -25.44 7.10
N ALA A 81 -0.22 -26.29 8.13
CA ALA A 81 -1.26 -26.22 9.15
C ALA A 81 -1.13 -24.98 10.04
N LYS A 82 0.09 -24.57 10.36
CA LYS A 82 0.35 -23.33 11.12
C LYS A 82 -0.02 -22.09 10.29
N LEU A 83 0.28 -22.08 8.99
CA LEU A 83 -0.12 -21.01 8.08
C LEU A 83 -1.64 -20.86 8.04
N GLN A 84 -2.40 -21.96 7.97
CA GLN A 84 -3.87 -21.91 8.06
C GLN A 84 -4.34 -21.20 9.34
N LYS A 85 -3.74 -21.53 10.50
CA LYS A 85 -4.08 -20.86 11.77
C LYS A 85 -3.75 -19.38 11.74
N PHE A 86 -2.58 -19.01 11.21
CA PHE A 86 -2.14 -17.64 11.04
C PHE A 86 -3.11 -16.83 10.15
N ILE A 87 -3.48 -17.38 8.99
CA ILE A 87 -4.38 -16.71 8.04
C ILE A 87 -5.83 -16.64 8.55
N ASN A 88 -6.30 -17.62 9.33
CA ASN A 88 -7.60 -17.53 10.00
C ASN A 88 -7.64 -16.39 11.03
N LYS A 89 -6.51 -16.08 11.66
CA LYS A 89 -6.36 -14.91 12.53
C LYS A 89 -6.32 -13.62 11.71
N ALA A 90 -5.50 -13.58 10.67
CA ALA A 90 -5.40 -12.45 9.73
C ALA A 90 -6.76 -12.08 9.09
N HIS A 91 -7.59 -13.06 8.72
CA HIS A 91 -8.93 -12.82 8.17
C HIS A 91 -9.85 -12.08 9.17
N ARG A 92 -9.81 -12.48 10.44
CA ARG A 92 -10.58 -11.79 11.49
C ARG A 92 -10.09 -10.35 11.68
N ASN A 93 -8.79 -10.12 11.57
CA ASN A 93 -8.21 -8.78 11.64
C ASN A 93 -8.55 -7.95 10.39
N TYR A 94 -8.59 -8.57 9.21
CA TYR A 94 -9.00 -7.93 7.97
C TYR A 94 -10.43 -7.39 8.04
N ASN A 95 -11.36 -8.21 8.52
CA ASN A 95 -12.75 -7.76 8.68
C ASN A 95 -12.85 -6.56 9.64
N ILE A 96 -12.11 -6.58 10.75
CA ILE A 96 -12.10 -5.43 11.68
C ILE A 96 -11.43 -4.21 11.02
N ALA A 97 -10.23 -4.36 10.47
CA ALA A 97 -9.46 -3.25 9.93
C ALA A 97 -10.14 -2.59 8.73
N ILE A 98 -10.51 -3.40 7.73
CA ILE A 98 -10.96 -2.90 6.42
C ILE A 98 -12.48 -2.76 6.34
N LYS A 99 -13.27 -3.56 7.07
CA LYS A 99 -14.74 -3.44 7.02
C LYS A 99 -15.32 -2.58 8.15
N ASP A 100 -14.71 -2.59 9.33
CA ASP A 100 -15.24 -1.86 10.48
C ASP A 100 -14.49 -0.54 10.77
N LEU A 101 -13.16 -0.54 10.75
CA LEU A 101 -12.35 0.60 11.24
C LEU A 101 -12.06 1.66 10.17
N VAL A 102 -11.76 1.26 8.92
CA VAL A 102 -11.33 2.22 7.88
C VAL A 102 -12.40 3.26 7.51
N TYR A 103 -13.67 3.01 7.84
CA TYR A 103 -14.80 3.91 7.58
C TYR A 103 -15.16 4.80 8.77
N LYS A 104 -14.41 4.72 9.87
CA LYS A 104 -14.64 5.60 11.01
C LYS A 104 -14.01 6.97 10.77
N PRO A 105 -14.57 8.05 11.33
CA PRO A 105 -14.04 9.41 11.18
C PRO A 105 -12.58 9.56 11.60
N GLY A 106 -12.12 8.74 12.55
CA GLY A 106 -10.75 8.80 13.06
C GLY A 106 -10.52 10.00 13.98
N GLU A 107 -11.59 10.55 14.56
CA GLU A 107 -11.55 11.73 15.43
C GLU A 107 -11.08 11.37 16.85
N HIS A 108 -11.40 10.16 17.31
CA HIS A 108 -11.06 9.71 18.66
C HIS A 108 -10.45 8.30 18.70
N VAL A 109 -9.42 8.12 19.52
CA VAL A 109 -8.75 6.81 19.73
C VAL A 109 -9.73 5.74 20.26
N PHE A 110 -10.78 6.14 20.98
CA PHE A 110 -11.83 5.23 21.46
C PHE A 110 -12.69 4.64 20.33
N GLU A 111 -12.67 5.22 19.13
CA GLU A 111 -13.28 4.59 17.95
C GLU A 111 -12.58 3.27 17.59
N ILE A 112 -11.27 3.23 17.83
CA ILE A 112 -10.43 2.05 17.61
C ILE A 112 -10.56 1.08 18.79
N ILE A 113 -10.79 1.56 20.02
CA ILE A 113 -10.94 0.74 21.24
C ILE A 113 -12.44 0.46 21.52
N ASN A 114 -12.97 -0.60 20.92
CA ASN A 114 -14.32 -1.10 21.15
C ASN A 114 -14.28 -2.55 21.64
N HIS A 115 -15.43 -3.14 21.98
CA HIS A 115 -15.49 -4.52 22.51
C HIS A 115 -14.80 -5.56 21.59
N LYS A 116 -14.81 -5.35 20.26
CA LYS A 116 -14.16 -6.27 19.30
C LYS A 116 -12.63 -6.14 19.28
N THR A 117 -12.09 -4.97 19.59
CA THR A 117 -10.65 -4.67 19.56
C THR A 117 -10.00 -4.68 20.95
N PHE A 118 -10.77 -4.46 22.02
CA PHE A 118 -10.30 -4.51 23.40
C PHE A 118 -9.67 -5.86 23.74
N LEU A 119 -10.31 -6.96 23.34
CA LEU A 119 -9.78 -8.33 23.51
C LEU A 119 -8.52 -8.61 22.66
N LYS A 120 -8.15 -7.68 21.76
CA LYS A 120 -7.00 -7.78 20.87
C LYS A 120 -5.91 -6.77 21.21
N LEU A 121 -5.97 -6.12 22.37
CA LEU A 121 -4.99 -5.10 22.76
C LEU A 121 -3.54 -5.62 22.71
N TYR A 122 -3.33 -6.89 23.05
CA TYR A 122 -2.02 -7.53 22.93
C TYR A 122 -1.48 -7.55 21.48
N GLU A 123 -2.34 -7.58 20.46
CA GLU A 123 -1.93 -7.57 19.05
C GLU A 123 -1.43 -6.19 18.60
N PHE A 124 -1.79 -5.14 19.33
CA PHE A 124 -1.29 -3.79 19.15
C PHE A 124 0.04 -3.55 19.88
N VAL A 125 0.37 -4.41 20.86
CA VAL A 125 1.64 -4.37 21.63
C VAL A 125 2.69 -5.27 20.99
N LEU A 126 2.32 -6.48 20.57
CA LEU A 126 3.22 -7.41 19.90
C LEU A 126 3.47 -6.99 18.44
N THR A 127 4.61 -7.40 17.90
CA THR A 127 5.02 -7.06 16.54
C THR A 127 4.76 -8.19 15.56
N ILE A 128 4.70 -7.87 14.26
CA ILE A 128 4.54 -8.88 13.19
C ILE A 128 5.68 -9.88 13.24
N LYS A 129 6.92 -9.40 13.37
CA LYS A 129 8.12 -10.26 13.51
C LYS A 129 7.99 -11.23 14.68
N HIS A 130 7.54 -10.76 15.84
CA HIS A 130 7.31 -11.61 17.01
C HIS A 130 6.24 -12.66 16.72
N GLN A 131 5.09 -12.25 16.18
CA GLN A 131 4.00 -13.15 15.86
C GLN A 131 4.45 -14.23 14.86
N VAL A 132 5.06 -13.84 13.75
CA VAL A 132 5.51 -14.73 12.68
C VAL A 132 6.49 -15.79 13.20
N SER A 133 7.43 -15.41 14.06
CA SER A 133 8.40 -16.34 14.67
C SER A 133 7.75 -17.43 15.53
N GLY A 134 6.54 -17.18 16.06
CA GLY A 134 5.75 -18.17 16.78
C GLY A 134 5.05 -19.19 15.88
N TYR A 135 4.92 -18.90 14.58
CA TYR A 135 4.30 -19.81 13.61
C TYR A 135 5.33 -20.61 12.81
N VAL A 136 6.43 -20.01 12.35
CA VAL A 136 7.42 -20.70 11.50
C VAL A 136 8.83 -20.45 12.00
N LYS A 137 9.70 -21.46 11.84
CA LYS A 137 11.14 -21.38 12.18
C LYS A 137 12.00 -21.06 10.96
N SER A 138 11.57 -21.49 9.76
CA SER A 138 12.28 -21.22 8.51
C SER A 138 12.40 -19.72 8.26
N LYS A 139 13.63 -19.23 8.04
CA LYS A 139 13.90 -17.82 7.77
C LYS A 139 13.29 -17.31 6.47
N GLN A 140 13.22 -18.17 5.45
CA GLN A 140 12.56 -17.82 4.19
C GLN A 140 11.05 -17.64 4.40
N LEU A 141 10.40 -18.55 5.14
CA LEU A 141 8.98 -18.43 5.45
C LEU A 141 8.68 -17.22 6.35
N GLN A 142 9.57 -16.92 7.31
CA GLN A 142 9.45 -15.70 8.13
C GLN A 142 9.48 -14.45 7.23
N LYS A 143 10.47 -14.33 6.34
CA LYS A 143 10.57 -13.22 5.39
C LYS A 143 9.34 -13.09 4.48
N ILE A 144 8.80 -14.21 3.98
CA ILE A 144 7.57 -14.23 3.18
C ILE A 144 6.37 -13.68 3.98
N LEU A 145 6.22 -14.06 5.26
CA LEU A 145 5.13 -13.57 6.10
C LEU A 145 5.32 -12.13 6.58
N GLU A 146 6.56 -11.65 6.66
CA GLU A 146 6.89 -10.28 7.05
C GLU A 146 6.85 -9.30 5.88
N PHE A 147 7.03 -9.77 4.64
CA PHE A 147 7.06 -8.92 3.44
C PHE A 147 5.84 -7.99 3.29
N PRO A 148 4.58 -8.44 3.48
CA PRO A 148 3.41 -7.58 3.28
C PRO A 148 3.39 -6.30 4.12
N VAL A 149 4.08 -6.26 5.27
CA VAL A 149 4.09 -5.05 6.09
C VAL A 149 5.09 -3.99 5.63
N LEU A 150 6.03 -4.35 4.75
CA LEU A 150 6.90 -3.37 4.10
C LEU A 150 6.14 -2.38 3.21
N PHE A 151 4.97 -2.77 2.70
CA PHE A 151 4.08 -1.87 1.96
C PHE A 151 3.55 -0.71 2.81
N LEU A 152 3.67 -0.78 4.14
CA LEU A 152 3.33 0.29 5.07
C LEU A 152 4.48 1.29 5.25
N GLY A 153 5.64 1.05 4.65
CA GLY A 153 6.85 1.84 4.88
C GLY A 153 7.37 1.72 6.31
N ALA A 154 7.22 0.55 6.94
CA ALA A 154 7.63 0.29 8.30
C ALA A 154 8.33 -1.08 8.45
N LYS A 155 9.23 -1.19 9.44
CA LYS A 155 9.92 -2.44 9.76
C LYS A 155 8.96 -3.44 10.43
N PRO A 156 9.04 -4.75 10.12
CA PRO A 156 8.24 -5.78 10.80
C PRO A 156 8.46 -5.83 12.32
N SER A 157 9.64 -5.43 12.78
CA SER A 157 10.00 -5.31 14.21
C SER A 157 9.35 -4.13 14.93
N ASN A 158 8.83 -3.14 14.19
CA ASN A 158 8.15 -1.97 14.74
C ASN A 158 6.67 -1.90 14.34
N THR A 159 6.18 -2.89 13.59
CA THR A 159 4.80 -2.92 13.09
C THR A 159 3.95 -3.83 13.99
N PRO A 160 2.80 -3.35 14.51
CA PRO A 160 1.91 -4.17 15.33
C PRO A 160 1.42 -5.44 14.63
N SER A 161 1.35 -6.56 15.35
CA SER A 161 0.92 -7.86 14.82
C SER A 161 -0.51 -7.87 14.27
N PHE A 162 -1.33 -6.89 14.66
CA PHE A 162 -2.65 -6.66 14.09
C PHE A 162 -2.61 -6.46 12.56
N TYR A 163 -1.53 -5.90 12.00
CA TYR A 163 -1.34 -5.70 10.56
C TYR A 163 -1.18 -6.99 9.75
N ASN A 164 -1.19 -8.16 10.40
CA ASN A 164 -1.18 -9.44 9.70
C ASN A 164 -2.40 -9.63 8.79
N PHE A 165 -3.42 -8.78 8.88
CA PHE A 165 -4.50 -8.73 7.90
C PHE A 165 -4.00 -8.53 6.46
N MET A 166 -2.83 -7.90 6.28
CA MET A 166 -2.18 -7.79 4.96
C MET A 166 -1.84 -9.16 4.38
N ASN A 167 -1.47 -10.14 5.20
CA ASN A 167 -1.23 -11.52 4.73
C ASN A 167 -2.52 -12.22 4.28
N TYR A 168 -3.68 -11.86 4.84
CA TYR A 168 -4.96 -12.36 4.32
C TYR A 168 -5.27 -11.75 2.95
N ALA A 169 -5.03 -10.45 2.78
CA ALA A 169 -5.17 -9.79 1.48
C ALA A 169 -4.25 -10.44 0.43
N ASP A 170 -2.99 -10.69 0.79
CA ASP A 170 -2.03 -11.37 -0.06
C ASP A 170 -2.46 -12.81 -0.41
N PHE A 171 -2.55 -13.71 0.58
CA PHE A 171 -2.66 -15.15 0.32
C PHE A 171 -4.08 -15.65 0.04
N LYS A 172 -5.12 -14.92 0.45
CA LYS A 172 -6.52 -15.36 0.25
C LYS A 172 -7.24 -14.53 -0.80
N LEU A 173 -7.14 -13.20 -0.75
CA LEU A 173 -7.74 -12.35 -1.79
C LEU A 173 -6.92 -12.40 -3.08
N GLY A 174 -5.60 -12.56 -2.97
CA GLY A 174 -4.69 -12.74 -4.08
C GLY A 174 -4.13 -11.43 -4.65
N THR A 175 -3.13 -11.57 -5.51
CA THR A 175 -2.52 -10.45 -6.24
C THR A 175 -3.10 -10.36 -7.65
N TRP A 176 -3.51 -9.16 -8.04
CA TRP A 176 -4.15 -8.90 -9.32
C TRP A 176 -3.38 -7.85 -10.12
N HIS A 177 -3.70 -7.76 -11.41
CA HIS A 177 -3.18 -6.72 -12.29
C HIS A 177 -4.27 -6.27 -13.26
N PRO A 178 -4.59 -4.97 -13.35
CA PRO A 178 -5.50 -4.46 -14.37
C PRO A 178 -4.88 -4.62 -15.75
N LYS A 179 -5.67 -5.11 -16.71
CA LYS A 179 -5.25 -5.18 -18.11
C LYS A 179 -5.02 -3.77 -18.65
N GLY A 180 -3.78 -3.42 -18.97
CA GLY A 180 -3.37 -2.07 -19.37
C GLY A 180 -2.57 -1.31 -18.31
N GLY A 181 -2.41 -1.91 -17.12
CA GLY A 181 -1.62 -1.35 -16.03
C GLY A 181 -2.46 -0.69 -14.94
N MET A 182 -1.82 -0.33 -13.83
CA MET A 182 -2.43 0.31 -12.67
C MET A 182 -3.02 1.68 -13.00
N TYR A 183 -2.55 2.33 -14.07
CA TYR A 183 -3.11 3.60 -14.53
C TYR A 183 -4.56 3.48 -15.02
N GLU A 184 -5.04 2.29 -15.39
CA GLU A 184 -6.45 2.08 -15.75
C GLU A 184 -7.40 2.37 -14.58
N VAL A 185 -6.96 2.15 -13.33
CA VAL A 185 -7.74 2.51 -12.14
C VAL A 185 -7.93 4.03 -12.06
N VAL A 186 -6.88 4.81 -12.36
CA VAL A 186 -6.96 6.28 -12.39
C VAL A 186 -7.92 6.75 -13.47
N LYS A 187 -7.86 6.16 -14.67
CA LYS A 187 -8.79 6.47 -15.76
C LYS A 187 -10.23 6.14 -15.40
N ALA A 188 -10.46 5.01 -14.75
CA ALA A 188 -11.80 4.60 -14.32
C ALA A 188 -12.41 5.58 -13.32
N MET A 189 -11.66 5.95 -12.28
CA MET A 189 -12.11 6.94 -11.29
C MET A 189 -12.32 8.32 -11.94
N THR A 190 -11.44 8.72 -12.86
CA THR A 190 -11.57 9.97 -13.62
C THR A 190 -12.83 9.98 -14.48
N THR A 191 -13.07 8.90 -15.23
CA THR A 191 -14.25 8.75 -16.09
C THR A 191 -15.53 8.79 -15.29
N LEU A 192 -15.57 8.07 -14.15
CA LEU A 192 -16.71 8.07 -13.25
C LEU A 192 -16.97 9.48 -12.70
N ALA A 193 -15.95 10.16 -12.19
CA ALA A 193 -16.09 11.51 -11.67
C ALA A 193 -16.63 12.48 -12.74
N GLN A 194 -16.07 12.44 -13.95
CA GLN A 194 -16.53 13.27 -15.08
C GLN A 194 -17.98 12.95 -15.49
N SER A 195 -18.39 11.68 -15.46
CA SER A 195 -19.78 11.28 -15.74
C SER A 195 -20.78 11.83 -14.72
N LEU A 196 -20.31 12.16 -13.51
CA LEU A 196 -21.08 12.79 -12.43
C LEU A 196 -20.99 14.32 -12.46
N GLY A 197 -20.38 14.90 -13.49
CA GLY A 197 -20.27 16.35 -13.68
C GLY A 197 -19.06 17.00 -13.02
N VAL A 198 -18.12 16.22 -12.47
CA VAL A 198 -16.88 16.77 -11.89
C VAL A 198 -16.00 17.33 -13.01
N LYS A 199 -15.56 18.59 -12.85
CA LYS A 199 -14.54 19.21 -13.69
C LYS A 199 -13.16 18.94 -13.12
N ILE A 200 -12.27 18.39 -13.94
CA ILE A 200 -10.88 18.11 -13.57
C ILE A 200 -9.99 19.08 -14.35
N ILE A 201 -9.26 19.92 -13.62
CA ILE A 201 -8.37 20.92 -14.20
C ILE A 201 -6.93 20.51 -13.82
N THR A 202 -6.11 20.21 -14.83
CA THR A 202 -4.68 19.89 -14.65
C THR A 202 -3.83 21.11 -14.92
N ASP A 203 -2.52 21.03 -14.62
CA ASP A 203 -1.55 22.10 -14.87
C ASP A 203 -1.90 23.43 -14.17
N SER A 204 -2.71 23.34 -13.12
CA SER A 204 -3.27 24.44 -12.34
C SER A 204 -2.89 24.26 -10.87
N GLU A 205 -1.61 24.47 -10.56
CA GLU A 205 -1.08 24.33 -9.20
C GLU A 205 -1.74 25.35 -8.27
N VAL A 206 -2.27 24.88 -7.14
CA VAL A 206 -2.84 25.74 -6.10
C VAL A 206 -1.69 26.35 -5.30
N GLU A 207 -1.62 27.68 -5.29
CA GLU A 207 -0.57 28.43 -4.61
C GLU A 207 -1.03 28.99 -3.27
N ASN A 208 -2.33 29.31 -3.14
CA ASN A 208 -2.90 29.85 -1.90
C ASN A 208 -4.34 29.36 -1.69
N ILE A 209 -4.69 29.13 -0.42
CA ILE A 209 -6.07 28.92 0.03
C ILE A 209 -6.60 30.25 0.57
N GLU A 210 -7.64 30.78 -0.06
CA GLU A 210 -8.21 32.08 0.28
C GLU A 210 -9.22 31.95 1.42
N ILE A 211 -9.04 32.76 2.46
CA ILE A 211 -9.84 32.69 3.69
C ILE A 211 -10.32 34.09 4.09
N LYS A 212 -11.61 34.20 4.36
CA LYS A 212 -12.24 35.40 4.93
C LYS A 212 -13.05 35.03 6.16
N ASN A 213 -12.87 35.73 7.27
CA ASN A 213 -13.58 35.48 8.53
C ASN A 213 -13.51 34.00 8.98
N LYS A 214 -12.32 33.38 8.87
CA LYS A 214 -12.06 31.96 9.18
C LYS A 214 -12.85 30.95 8.32
N SER A 215 -13.43 31.38 7.20
CA SER A 215 -14.09 30.50 6.23
C SER A 215 -13.35 30.57 4.90
N VAL A 216 -13.24 29.42 4.22
CA VAL A 216 -12.67 29.38 2.87
C VAL A 216 -13.58 30.15 1.92
N THR A 217 -12.98 30.87 0.97
CA THR A 217 -13.71 31.54 -0.11
C THR A 217 -13.30 31.04 -1.49
N GLY A 218 -12.15 30.37 -1.59
CA GLY A 218 -11.63 29.84 -2.84
C GLY A 218 -10.18 29.43 -2.75
N VAL A 219 -9.60 29.13 -3.90
CA VAL A 219 -8.17 28.89 -4.06
C VAL A 219 -7.63 29.75 -5.20
N THR A 220 -6.42 30.28 -5.00
CA THR A 220 -5.66 30.95 -6.05
C THR A 220 -4.64 29.95 -6.61
N THR A 221 -4.57 29.87 -7.93
CA THR A 221 -3.64 29.01 -8.66
C THR A 221 -2.67 29.86 -9.47
N ASN A 222 -1.66 29.22 -10.05
CA ASN A 222 -0.71 29.83 -10.99
C ASN A 222 -1.35 30.60 -12.17
N SER A 223 -2.63 30.35 -12.48
CA SER A 223 -3.29 30.90 -13.68
C SER A 223 -4.64 31.57 -13.40
N SER A 224 -5.31 31.27 -12.30
CA SER A 224 -6.69 31.70 -12.04
C SER A 224 -7.10 31.61 -10.57
N TYR A 225 -8.13 32.36 -10.22
CA TYR A 225 -8.83 32.22 -8.94
C TYR A 225 -10.09 31.36 -9.11
N PHE A 226 -10.30 30.42 -8.20
CA PHE A 226 -11.45 29.53 -8.17
C PHE A 226 -12.23 29.71 -6.87
N PRO A 227 -13.44 30.29 -6.89
CA PRO A 227 -14.27 30.40 -5.70
C PRO A 227 -14.79 29.02 -5.27
N CYS A 228 -14.85 28.77 -3.97
CA CYS A 228 -15.49 27.59 -3.41
C CYS A 228 -16.03 27.84 -2.00
N ASP A 229 -17.13 27.16 -1.67
CA ASP A 229 -17.72 27.19 -0.32
C ASP A 229 -17.10 26.11 0.59
N ILE A 230 -16.66 25.00 -0.02
CA ILE A 230 -16.05 23.86 0.65
C ILE A 230 -14.75 23.51 -0.08
N LEU A 231 -13.68 23.33 0.69
CA LEU A 231 -12.40 22.88 0.18
C LEU A 231 -12.03 21.54 0.84
N LEU A 232 -11.76 20.55 0.00
CA LEU A 232 -11.26 19.24 0.39
C LEU A 232 -9.86 19.09 -0.22
N SER A 233 -8.81 19.24 0.59
CA SER A 233 -7.44 19.04 0.10
C SER A 233 -7.08 17.55 0.09
N GLY A 234 -6.81 17.03 -1.10
CA GLY A 234 -6.21 15.70 -1.30
C GLY A 234 -4.68 15.73 -1.42
N ALA A 235 -4.04 16.89 -1.19
CA ALA A 235 -2.60 17.03 -1.23
C ALA A 235 -1.93 16.52 0.06
N ASP A 236 -0.60 16.50 0.08
CA ASP A 236 0.14 16.22 1.32
C ASP A 236 -0.26 17.22 2.42
N TYR A 237 -0.40 16.74 3.66
CA TYR A 237 -0.84 17.57 4.78
C TYR A 237 0.10 18.74 5.05
N HIS A 238 1.42 18.51 5.01
CA HIS A 238 2.38 19.59 5.22
C HIS A 238 2.30 20.60 4.10
N HIS A 239 2.20 20.14 2.84
CA HIS A 239 2.02 21.04 1.70
C HIS A 239 0.74 21.88 1.85
N THR A 240 -0.40 21.27 2.19
CA THR A 240 -1.66 22.00 2.40
C THR A 240 -1.52 23.07 3.48
N GLU A 241 -0.84 22.79 4.58
CA GLU A 241 -0.55 23.77 5.63
C GLU A 241 0.27 24.94 5.09
N THR A 242 1.20 24.71 4.16
CA THR A 242 1.98 25.80 3.55
C THR A 242 1.14 26.77 2.73
N LEU A 243 0.01 26.31 2.18
CA LEU A 243 -0.95 27.11 1.40
C LEU A 243 -1.88 27.95 2.28
N LEU A 244 -1.89 27.71 3.60
CA LEU A 244 -2.67 28.46 4.58
C LEU A 244 -1.85 29.61 5.21
N PRO A 245 -2.51 30.71 5.59
CA PRO A 245 -1.89 31.74 6.43
C PRO A 245 -1.35 31.12 7.73
N LYS A 246 -0.13 31.52 8.14
CA LYS A 246 0.57 30.92 9.29
C LYS A 246 -0.26 30.87 10.58
N ALA A 247 -1.11 31.87 10.83
CA ALA A 247 -1.97 31.95 12.01
C ALA A 247 -3.15 30.94 12.01
N LEU A 248 -3.45 30.33 10.87
CA LEU A 248 -4.54 29.37 10.69
C LEU A 248 -4.03 27.94 10.51
N ARG A 249 -2.70 27.74 10.50
CA ARG A 249 -2.10 26.41 10.40
C ARG A 249 -2.33 25.63 11.69
N GLN A 250 -2.62 24.34 11.56
CA GLN A 250 -2.83 23.46 12.72
C GLN A 250 -1.49 23.04 13.33
N TYR A 251 -0.47 22.85 12.50
CA TYR A 251 0.86 22.41 12.93
C TYR A 251 1.97 23.41 12.57
N SER A 252 2.96 23.53 13.47
CA SER A 252 4.15 24.37 13.24
C SER A 252 5.24 23.62 12.45
N GLU A 253 6.20 24.34 11.86
CA GLU A 253 7.36 23.69 11.21
C GLU A 253 8.13 22.78 12.19
N SER A 254 8.29 23.19 13.46
CA SER A 254 8.93 22.33 14.46
C SER A 254 8.19 21.01 14.75
N TYR A 255 6.88 20.96 14.50
CA TYR A 255 6.12 19.72 14.61
C TYR A 255 6.49 18.79 13.45
N TRP A 256 6.59 19.34 12.24
CA TRP A 256 6.94 18.61 11.02
C TRP A 256 8.39 18.13 11.03
N ASP A 257 9.33 18.95 11.49
CA ASP A 257 10.75 18.61 11.61
C ASP A 257 11.00 17.39 12.53
N LYS A 258 10.08 17.14 13.47
CA LYS A 258 10.14 16.00 14.41
C LYS A 258 9.46 14.75 13.86
N LYS A 259 8.84 14.79 12.68
CA LYS A 259 8.18 13.64 12.08
C LYS A 259 9.16 12.77 11.33
N THR A 260 8.96 11.46 11.47
CA THR A 260 9.61 10.47 10.62
C THR A 260 8.70 10.19 9.43
N PHE A 261 9.13 10.62 8.25
CA PHE A 261 8.44 10.29 7.00
C PHE A 261 8.83 8.89 6.51
N ALA A 262 7.90 8.24 5.81
CA ALA A 262 8.16 6.96 5.16
C ALA A 262 9.28 7.12 4.11
N PRO A 263 10.10 6.08 3.89
CA PRO A 263 11.16 6.14 2.90
C PRO A 263 10.59 6.33 1.49
N SER A 264 11.37 7.01 0.65
CA SER A 264 11.12 7.09 -0.79
C SER A 264 11.65 5.83 -1.49
N ALA A 265 11.55 5.78 -2.82
CA ALA A 265 12.09 4.72 -3.65
C ALA A 265 12.99 5.28 -4.74
N LEU A 266 14.06 4.54 -5.06
CA LEU A 266 14.84 4.73 -6.29
C LEU A 266 14.31 3.73 -7.33
N LEU A 267 13.83 4.24 -8.45
CA LEU A 267 13.16 3.43 -9.47
C LEU A 267 13.91 3.53 -10.80
N PHE A 268 14.23 2.38 -11.38
CA PHE A 268 14.79 2.26 -12.72
C PHE A 268 13.74 1.67 -13.66
N TYR A 269 13.41 2.40 -14.73
CA TYR A 269 12.50 1.94 -15.78
C TYR A 269 13.32 1.51 -16.99
N VAL A 270 13.44 0.19 -17.17
CA VAL A 270 14.35 -0.41 -18.17
C VAL A 270 13.52 -1.17 -19.22
N GLY A 271 13.63 -0.74 -20.48
CA GLY A 271 13.04 -1.43 -21.62
C GLY A 271 13.97 -2.50 -22.17
N PHE A 272 13.44 -3.68 -22.47
CA PHE A 272 14.17 -4.76 -23.11
C PHE A 272 13.55 -5.08 -24.48
N ASN A 273 14.39 -5.31 -25.49
CA ASN A 273 13.95 -5.72 -26.83
C ASN A 273 13.67 -7.23 -26.95
N LYS A 274 13.70 -7.96 -25.83
CA LYS A 274 13.44 -9.39 -25.74
C LYS A 274 12.66 -9.71 -24.46
N LYS A 275 11.94 -10.82 -24.48
CA LYS A 275 11.32 -11.36 -23.26
C LYS A 275 12.42 -11.89 -22.34
N LEU A 276 12.30 -11.56 -21.06
CA LEU A 276 13.16 -12.11 -20.02
C LEU A 276 12.67 -13.50 -19.64
N GLN A 277 13.60 -14.40 -19.31
CA GLN A 277 13.33 -15.73 -18.79
C GLN A 277 13.55 -15.75 -17.28
N ASN A 278 12.89 -16.68 -16.57
CA ASN A 278 13.02 -16.85 -15.12
C ASN A 278 12.66 -15.57 -14.33
N VAL A 279 11.64 -14.85 -14.78
CA VAL A 279 11.08 -13.71 -14.05
C VAL A 279 9.56 -13.82 -14.06
N SER A 280 8.95 -13.61 -12.90
CA SER A 280 7.50 -13.47 -12.76
C SER A 280 7.10 -12.00 -12.88
N HIS A 281 5.81 -11.72 -13.05
CA HIS A 281 5.29 -10.33 -13.12
C HIS A 281 5.76 -9.49 -11.94
N HIS A 282 5.70 -10.06 -10.73
CA HIS A 282 6.38 -9.53 -9.56
C HIS A 282 7.50 -10.48 -9.14
N THR A 283 8.72 -9.98 -9.13
CA THR A 283 9.92 -10.71 -8.70
C THR A 283 10.64 -9.86 -7.66
N LEU A 284 10.94 -10.47 -6.51
CA LEU A 284 11.58 -9.85 -5.35
C LEU A 284 12.91 -10.57 -5.09
N PHE A 285 13.94 -9.83 -4.69
CA PHE A 285 15.29 -10.32 -4.43
C PHE A 285 15.65 -10.04 -2.97
N PHE A 286 15.58 -11.10 -2.15
CA PHE A 286 15.89 -11.14 -0.72
C PHE A 286 17.24 -11.84 -0.44
N ASP A 287 18.19 -11.63 -1.36
CA ASP A 287 19.52 -12.25 -1.42
C ASP A 287 20.59 -11.50 -0.60
N THR A 288 20.21 -10.40 0.06
CA THR A 288 21.06 -9.68 1.02
C THR A 288 20.44 -9.66 2.42
N ASP A 289 21.17 -9.10 3.40
CA ASP A 289 20.69 -9.01 4.78
C ASP A 289 19.57 -7.96 4.88
N PHE A 290 18.36 -8.47 5.15
CA PHE A 290 17.14 -7.69 5.28
C PHE A 290 17.15 -6.72 6.46
N GLU A 291 17.75 -7.11 7.59
CA GLU A 291 17.83 -6.25 8.77
C GLU A 291 18.85 -5.14 8.57
N ALA A 292 19.99 -5.44 7.92
CA ALA A 292 20.98 -4.44 7.55
C ALA A 292 20.36 -3.42 6.58
N HIS A 293 19.70 -3.89 5.52
CA HIS A 293 19.02 -3.03 4.55
C HIS A 293 17.95 -2.14 5.21
N ALA A 294 17.10 -2.73 6.06
CA ALA A 294 16.09 -1.98 6.79
C ALA A 294 16.72 -0.95 7.73
N LYS A 295 17.76 -1.30 8.48
CA LYS A 295 18.47 -0.35 9.35
C LYS A 295 19.02 0.84 8.55
N THR A 296 19.63 0.59 7.40
CA THR A 296 20.22 1.65 6.56
C THR A 296 19.16 2.62 6.06
N ILE A 297 18.00 2.12 5.63
CA ILE A 297 16.91 2.97 5.13
C ILE A 297 16.17 3.70 6.25
N TYR A 298 15.82 2.99 7.32
CA TYR A 298 14.90 3.50 8.35
C TYR A 298 15.61 4.24 9.49
N ASP A 299 16.85 3.86 9.82
CA ASP A 299 17.53 4.35 11.02
C ASP A 299 18.69 5.32 10.66
N THR A 300 19.57 4.95 9.73
CA THR A 300 20.74 5.79 9.37
C THR A 300 20.48 6.73 8.19
N LYS A 301 19.48 6.43 7.34
CA LYS A 301 19.09 7.22 6.16
C LYS A 301 20.22 7.36 5.13
N GLU A 302 20.90 6.26 4.85
CA GLU A 302 22.02 6.20 3.91
C GLU A 302 21.68 5.29 2.71
N TRP A 303 22.57 5.25 1.71
CA TRP A 303 22.45 4.28 0.63
C TRP A 303 22.94 2.91 1.08
N ALA A 304 22.09 1.88 0.94
CA ALA A 304 22.51 0.51 1.20
C ALA A 304 23.59 0.10 0.19
N GLU A 305 24.72 -0.41 0.67
CA GLU A 305 25.80 -0.94 -0.19
C GLU A 305 25.32 -2.11 -1.06
N LYS A 306 24.36 -2.90 -0.54
CA LYS A 306 23.74 -4.04 -1.21
C LYS A 306 22.22 -3.95 -1.09
N PRO A 307 21.57 -3.09 -1.91
CA PRO A 307 20.14 -2.89 -1.82
C PRO A 307 19.36 -4.16 -2.20
N LEU A 308 18.26 -4.40 -1.51
CA LEU A 308 17.25 -5.38 -1.92
C LEU A 308 16.39 -4.78 -3.03
N PHE A 309 15.87 -5.63 -3.93
CA PHE A 309 15.06 -5.23 -5.08
C PHE A 309 13.74 -5.99 -5.14
#